data_AF-A0A086K504-F1
#
_entry.id   AF-A0A086K504-F1
#
_cell.length_a   1.000
_cell.length_b   1.000
_cell.length_c   1.000
_cell.angle_alpha   90.00
_cell.angle_beta   90.00
_cell.angle_gamma   90.00
#
_symmetry.space_group_name_H-M   'P 1'
#
loop_
_entity.id
_entity.type
_entity.pdbx_description
1 polymer ?
#
loop_
_entity_poly.entity_id
_entity_poly.type
_entity_poly.pdbx_seq_one_letter_code
_entity_poly.pdbx_strand_id
1 'polypeptide(L)'
;MKLTSEYWSIREQIEEDPETKHVLDDFRMRHLSVELTDVKYFYALSRSVLLEVETSHKLGVLLEVANGFHKMEMEQKQGQHGGAEDNSRATSTDEESLLSHVVTELVAASNEASLRAFQLLEAEKWYRGYHIIHKCLPPFPNVVLSSLFQTEHTPKSDASENVAGGHTIDITNPLDEVKNLQDSLYEWQSAAESSLSGIEKKWWIPPPDADEARRQHARNVALFAEAVAFMSWTAYTRAQERLNLVDAALSTSDPVTKQKLNDANKLLETLRRTELSNSRICYETFCDLYLETGRANAKNPGNRWDPLPSGHHAPDIRASMAAASASSGEETSEASSPVQSVQPVVSDVTKTNEEQEGDESTT
;
A
#
# COMPACT_ATOMS: atom_id res chain seq x y z
N MET A 1 -10.61 32.46 -9.11
CA MET A 1 -11.50 31.86 -10.14
C MET A 1 -10.78 30.98 -11.19
N LYS A 2 -9.50 31.20 -11.57
CA LYS A 2 -8.80 30.30 -12.51
C LYS A 2 -8.46 28.91 -11.92
N LEU A 3 -8.04 28.86 -10.65
CA LEU A 3 -7.69 27.61 -9.94
C LEU A 3 -8.87 26.63 -9.90
N THR A 4 -10.07 27.14 -9.64
CA THR A 4 -11.31 26.37 -9.60
C THR A 4 -11.72 25.91 -11.01
N SER A 5 -11.56 26.77 -12.02
CA SER A 5 -11.89 26.44 -13.41
C SER A 5 -11.06 25.28 -13.97
N GLU A 6 -9.75 25.26 -13.70
CA GLU A 6 -8.84 24.20 -14.17
C GLU A 6 -9.09 22.88 -13.43
N TYR A 7 -9.27 22.93 -12.10
CA TYR A 7 -9.62 21.75 -11.30
C TYR A 7 -10.88 21.06 -11.82
N TRP A 8 -11.97 21.82 -12.02
CA TRP A 8 -13.24 21.25 -12.49
C TRP A 8 -13.13 20.67 -13.89
N SER A 9 -12.39 21.33 -14.79
CA SER A 9 -12.16 20.82 -16.14
C SER A 9 -11.39 19.50 -16.14
N ILE A 10 -10.32 19.37 -15.33
CA ILE A 10 -9.56 18.11 -15.24
C ILE A 10 -10.42 17.03 -14.58
N ARG A 11 -11.17 17.37 -13.54
CA ARG A 11 -12.05 16.42 -12.87
C ARG A 11 -13.12 15.87 -13.81
N GLU A 12 -13.76 16.74 -14.60
CA GLU A 12 -14.75 16.34 -15.61
C GLU A 12 -14.15 15.41 -16.67
N GLN A 13 -12.91 15.64 -17.09
CA GLN A 13 -12.20 14.75 -18.02
C GLN A 13 -11.90 13.37 -17.40
N ILE A 14 -11.57 13.30 -16.11
CA ILE A 14 -11.32 12.03 -15.42
C ILE A 14 -12.63 11.26 -15.22
N GLU A 15 -13.71 11.97 -14.93
CA GLU A 15 -15.04 11.44 -14.60
C GLU A 15 -15.99 11.42 -15.82
N GLU A 16 -15.45 11.48 -17.04
CA GLU A 16 -16.25 11.51 -18.28
C GLU A 16 -17.10 10.23 -18.42
N ASP A 17 -16.53 9.09 -18.04
CA ASP A 17 -17.22 7.80 -18.02
C ASP A 17 -18.04 7.63 -16.72
N PRO A 18 -19.37 7.38 -16.82
CA PRO A 18 -20.23 7.23 -15.64
C PRO A 18 -19.85 6.09 -14.70
N GLU A 19 -19.33 4.98 -15.26
CA GLU A 19 -18.87 3.83 -14.47
C GLU A 19 -17.65 4.23 -13.63
N THR A 20 -16.63 4.80 -14.28
CA THR A 20 -15.43 5.34 -13.63
C THR A 20 -15.76 6.36 -12.56
N LYS A 21 -16.70 7.28 -12.84
CA LYS A 21 -17.17 8.26 -11.85
C LYS A 21 -17.76 7.59 -10.62
N HIS A 22 -18.62 6.60 -10.81
CA HIS A 22 -19.23 5.85 -9.71
C HIS A 22 -18.17 5.16 -8.84
N VAL A 23 -17.18 4.52 -9.46
CA VAL A 23 -16.05 3.90 -8.75
C VAL A 23 -15.23 4.91 -7.96
N LEU A 24 -14.93 6.08 -8.54
CA LEU A 24 -14.21 7.14 -7.84
C LEU A 24 -15.00 7.72 -6.66
N ASP A 25 -16.32 7.79 -6.78
CA ASP A 25 -17.19 8.22 -5.68
C ASP A 25 -17.21 7.18 -4.54
N ASP A 26 -17.25 5.88 -4.85
CA ASP A 26 -17.09 4.82 -3.84
C ASP A 26 -15.73 4.89 -3.13
N PHE A 27 -14.65 5.13 -3.88
CA PHE A 27 -13.33 5.35 -3.28
C PHE A 27 -13.29 6.55 -2.33
N ARG A 28 -13.92 7.67 -2.69
CA ARG A 28 -14.03 8.85 -1.81
C ARG A 28 -14.88 8.56 -0.57
N MET A 29 -15.91 7.72 -0.69
CA MET A 29 -16.73 7.25 0.42
C MET A 29 -16.08 6.14 1.25
N ARG A 30 -14.87 5.67 0.86
CA ARG A 30 -14.16 4.52 1.46
C ARG A 30 -14.96 3.21 1.38
N HIS A 31 -15.81 3.08 0.37
CA HIS A 31 -16.50 1.84 0.04
C HIS A 31 -15.60 0.97 -0.82
N LEU A 32 -14.61 0.32 -0.18
CA LEU A 32 -13.62 -0.50 -0.86
C LEU A 32 -14.13 -1.93 -1.02
N SER A 33 -14.23 -2.42 -2.26
CA SER A 33 -14.69 -3.78 -2.54
C SER A 33 -13.92 -4.41 -3.70
N VAL A 34 -13.76 -5.74 -3.67
CA VAL A 34 -13.01 -6.50 -4.69
C VAL A 34 -13.55 -6.28 -6.11
N GLU A 35 -14.84 -5.98 -6.25
CA GLU A 35 -15.48 -5.69 -7.55
C GLU A 35 -14.92 -4.41 -8.21
N LEU A 36 -14.32 -3.52 -7.40
CA LEU A 36 -13.72 -2.26 -7.85
C LEU A 36 -12.22 -2.40 -8.18
N THR A 37 -11.70 -3.62 -8.35
CA THR A 37 -10.26 -3.90 -8.60
C THR A 37 -9.93 -4.19 -10.07
N ASP A 38 -10.82 -3.87 -11.00
CA ASP A 38 -10.50 -3.94 -12.42
C ASP A 38 -9.41 -2.92 -12.76
N VAL A 39 -8.32 -3.38 -13.39
CA VAL A 39 -7.15 -2.59 -13.79
C VAL A 39 -7.49 -1.36 -14.63
N LYS A 40 -8.65 -1.35 -15.32
CA LYS A 40 -9.12 -0.20 -16.11
C LYS A 40 -9.32 1.06 -15.26
N TYR A 41 -9.68 0.92 -13.98
CA TYR A 41 -9.94 2.06 -13.10
C TYR A 41 -8.67 2.73 -12.55
N PHE A 42 -7.52 2.05 -12.64
CA PHE A 42 -6.29 2.53 -12.01
C PHE A 42 -5.88 3.92 -12.49
N TYR A 43 -5.93 4.15 -13.80
CA TYR A 43 -5.54 5.44 -14.39
C TYR A 43 -6.35 6.61 -13.81
N ALA A 44 -7.68 6.44 -13.75
CA ALA A 44 -8.58 7.46 -13.22
C ALA A 44 -8.37 7.68 -11.72
N LEU A 45 -8.13 6.61 -10.96
CA LEU A 45 -7.81 6.69 -9.53
C LEU A 45 -6.53 7.48 -9.28
N SER A 46 -5.40 7.09 -9.89
CA SER A 46 -4.12 7.76 -9.66
C SER A 46 -4.09 9.20 -10.16
N ARG A 47 -4.78 9.49 -11.27
CA ARG A 47 -4.93 10.87 -11.75
C ARG A 47 -5.78 11.71 -10.78
N SER A 48 -6.81 11.12 -10.18
CA SER A 48 -7.63 11.78 -9.15
C SER A 48 -6.84 12.05 -7.86
N VAL A 49 -6.05 11.07 -7.40
CA VAL A 49 -5.14 11.25 -6.25
C VAL A 49 -4.24 12.46 -6.48
N LEU A 50 -3.56 12.51 -7.62
CA LEU A 50 -2.61 13.59 -7.91
C LEU A 50 -3.31 14.94 -8.04
N LEU A 51 -4.51 14.99 -8.64
CA LEU A 51 -5.31 16.21 -8.74
C LEU A 51 -5.69 16.76 -7.36
N GLU A 52 -6.19 15.92 -6.44
CA GLU A 52 -6.58 16.36 -5.10
C GLU A 52 -5.37 16.76 -4.26
N VAL A 53 -4.25 16.03 -4.36
CA VAL A 53 -3.00 16.37 -3.66
C VAL A 53 -2.43 17.71 -4.13
N GLU A 54 -2.39 17.94 -5.45
CA GLU A 54 -1.94 19.21 -6.01
C GLU A 54 -2.87 20.37 -5.59
N THR A 55 -4.17 20.13 -5.59
CA THR A 55 -5.19 21.12 -5.19
C THR A 55 -5.08 21.46 -3.71
N SER A 56 -4.95 20.45 -2.85
CA SER A 56 -4.71 20.62 -1.41
C SER A 56 -3.46 21.47 -1.15
N HIS A 57 -2.35 21.19 -1.87
CA HIS A 57 -1.14 22.02 -1.72
C HIS A 57 -1.35 23.48 -2.16
N LYS A 58 -1.98 23.70 -3.32
CA LYS A 58 -2.28 25.06 -3.82
C LYS A 58 -3.16 25.84 -2.83
N LEU A 59 -4.19 25.20 -2.27
CA LEU A 59 -5.05 25.80 -1.26
C LEU A 59 -4.31 26.09 0.06
N GLY A 60 -3.41 25.20 0.48
CA GLY A 60 -2.54 25.42 1.64
C GLY A 60 -1.67 26.66 1.49
N VAL A 61 -1.01 26.83 0.34
CA VAL A 61 -0.20 28.02 0.04
C VAL A 61 -1.05 29.30 0.02
N LEU A 62 -2.25 29.25 -0.59
CA LEU A 62 -3.17 30.39 -0.59
C LEU A 62 -3.63 30.75 0.83
N LEU A 63 -3.90 29.75 1.67
CA LEU A 63 -4.28 29.95 3.06
C LEU A 63 -3.13 30.56 3.88
N GLU A 64 -1.89 30.12 3.69
CA GLU A 64 -0.71 30.72 4.33
C GLU A 64 -0.57 32.22 3.98
N VAL A 65 -0.73 32.55 2.70
CA VAL A 65 -0.69 33.93 2.22
C VAL A 65 -1.85 34.75 2.80
N ALA A 66 -3.07 34.21 2.79
CA ALA A 66 -4.25 34.87 3.34
C ALA A 66 -4.11 35.13 4.85
N ASN A 67 -3.58 34.16 5.60
CA ASN A 67 -3.27 34.32 7.02
C ASN A 67 -2.22 35.42 7.26
N GLY A 68 -1.20 35.51 6.40
CA GLY A 68 -0.22 36.59 6.44
C GLY A 68 -0.85 37.97 6.26
N PHE A 69 -1.73 38.13 5.25
CA PHE A 69 -2.47 39.37 5.03
C PHE A 69 -3.44 39.70 6.17
N HIS A 70 -4.18 38.70 6.67
CA HIS A 70 -5.09 38.88 7.79
C HIS A 70 -4.36 39.31 9.05
N LYS A 71 -3.20 38.70 9.36
CA LYS A 71 -2.36 39.11 10.48
C LYS A 71 -1.91 40.57 10.36
N MET A 72 -1.43 41.00 9.18
CA MET A 72 -1.05 42.39 8.93
C MET A 72 -2.23 43.36 9.10
N GLU A 73 -3.43 42.97 8.66
CA GLU A 73 -4.64 43.77 8.84
C GLU A 73 -4.98 43.95 10.33
N MET A 74 -4.92 42.87 11.11
CA MET A 74 -5.20 42.91 12.55
C MET A 74 -4.16 43.74 13.31
N GLU A 75 -2.88 43.65 12.94
CA GLU A 75 -1.81 44.49 13.50
C GLU A 75 -2.00 45.99 13.19
N GLN A 76 -2.45 46.33 11.97
CA GLN A 76 -2.77 47.71 11.59
C GLN A 76 -3.95 48.27 12.38
N LYS A 77 -5.03 47.48 12.56
CA LYS A 77 -6.19 47.89 13.36
C LYS A 77 -5.83 48.12 14.83
N GLN A 78 -4.97 47.25 15.41
CA GLN A 78 -4.47 47.42 16.77
C GLN A 78 -3.55 48.65 16.92
N GLY A 79 -2.67 48.89 15.93
CA GLY A 79 -1.77 50.05 15.92
C GLY A 79 -2.50 51.39 15.77
N GLN A 80 -3.60 51.43 15.00
CA GLN A 80 -4.45 52.62 14.85
C GLN A 80 -5.23 52.96 16.14
N HIS A 81 -5.56 51.96 16.97
CA HIS A 81 -6.19 52.19 18.27
C HIS A 81 -5.21 52.58 19.38
N GLY A 82 -3.90 52.41 19.19
CA GLY A 82 -2.87 52.84 20.15
C GLY A 82 -2.37 54.28 19.97
N GLY A 83 -2.85 55.00 18.95
CA GLY A 83 -2.27 56.27 18.52
C GLY A 83 -3.29 57.33 18.10
N ALA A 84 -4.33 57.56 18.89
CA ALA A 84 -5.11 58.82 18.88
C ALA A 84 -6.07 58.87 20.08
N GLU A 85 -5.69 59.58 21.13
CA GLU A 85 -6.67 60.29 21.95
C GLU A 85 -7.17 61.48 21.12
N ASP A 86 -8.21 61.30 20.31
CA ASP A 86 -9.06 62.44 19.97
C ASP A 86 -10.53 62.05 19.79
N ASN A 87 -11.37 62.85 20.44
CA ASN A 87 -12.79 62.66 20.59
C ASN A 87 -13.50 62.91 19.26
N SER A 88 -13.86 61.86 18.54
CA SER A 88 -15.05 61.90 17.68
C SER A 88 -15.67 60.52 17.53
N ARG A 89 -16.94 60.45 17.93
CA ARG A 89 -17.83 59.30 17.88
C ARG A 89 -18.05 58.88 16.42
N ALA A 90 -17.16 58.08 15.87
CA ALA A 90 -17.45 57.25 14.71
C ALA A 90 -18.14 55.99 15.22
N THR A 91 -19.39 55.78 14.82
CA THR A 91 -20.03 54.46 14.82
C THR A 91 -19.14 53.51 14.04
N SER A 92 -18.27 52.77 14.74
CA SER A 92 -17.62 51.59 14.21
C SER A 92 -18.70 50.52 14.10
N THR A 93 -19.42 50.50 12.98
CA THR A 93 -20.03 49.26 12.54
C THR A 93 -18.92 48.23 12.49
N ASP A 94 -19.12 47.15 13.23
CA ASP A 94 -18.26 45.97 13.31
C ASP A 94 -18.29 45.29 11.93
N GLU A 95 -17.68 45.95 10.93
CA GLU A 95 -17.60 45.42 9.57
C GLU A 95 -16.67 44.21 9.62
N GLU A 96 -17.28 43.04 9.50
CA GLU A 96 -16.62 41.76 9.41
C GLU A 96 -15.53 41.85 8.32
N SER A 97 -14.28 41.62 8.71
CA SER A 97 -13.15 41.74 7.78
C SER A 97 -13.36 40.81 6.59
N LEU A 98 -13.33 41.39 5.38
CA LEU A 98 -13.35 40.61 4.13
C LEU A 98 -12.20 39.58 4.10
N LEU A 99 -11.06 39.88 4.72
CA LEU A 99 -9.95 38.93 4.85
C LEU A 99 -10.28 37.79 5.83
N SER A 100 -10.98 38.06 6.93
CA SER A 100 -11.48 37.01 7.83
C SER A 100 -12.41 36.04 7.11
N HIS A 101 -13.29 36.56 6.24
CA HIS A 101 -14.19 35.74 5.43
C HIS A 101 -13.40 34.87 4.44
N VAL A 102 -12.47 35.46 3.70
CA VAL A 102 -11.59 34.75 2.76
C VAL A 102 -10.77 33.66 3.45
N VAL A 103 -10.21 33.93 4.64
CA VAL A 103 -9.49 32.93 5.44
C VAL A 103 -10.42 31.78 5.82
N THR A 104 -11.65 32.07 6.27
CA THR A 104 -12.64 31.05 6.64
C THR A 104 -12.99 30.13 5.47
N GLU A 105 -13.25 30.71 4.28
CA GLU A 105 -13.51 29.95 3.07
C GLU A 105 -12.31 29.08 2.66
N LEU A 106 -11.09 29.63 2.72
CA LEU A 106 -9.86 28.89 2.39
C LEU A 106 -9.59 27.75 3.38
N VAL A 107 -9.87 27.94 4.67
CA VAL A 107 -9.78 26.86 5.68
C VAL A 107 -10.75 25.74 5.33
N ALA A 108 -12.01 26.07 5.05
CA ALA A 108 -13.01 25.06 4.69
C ALA A 108 -12.61 24.29 3.42
N ALA A 109 -12.22 24.99 2.35
CA ALA A 109 -11.79 24.39 1.10
C ALA A 109 -10.52 23.53 1.26
N SER A 110 -9.54 24.00 2.04
CA SER A 110 -8.29 23.28 2.30
C SER A 110 -8.54 21.99 3.07
N ASN A 111 -9.39 22.03 4.09
CA ASN A 111 -9.78 20.83 4.86
C ASN A 111 -10.50 19.81 3.97
N GLU A 112 -11.42 20.28 3.12
CA GLU A 112 -12.19 19.42 2.23
C GLU A 112 -11.30 18.74 1.17
N ALA A 113 -10.41 19.50 0.54
CA ALA A 113 -9.45 18.96 -0.42
C ALA A 113 -8.47 17.98 0.22
N SER A 114 -7.99 18.27 1.43
CA SER A 114 -7.09 17.38 2.17
C SER A 114 -7.77 16.07 2.57
N LEU A 115 -9.04 16.13 2.98
CA LEU A 115 -9.84 14.94 3.28
C LEU A 115 -10.01 14.07 2.03
N ARG A 116 -10.37 14.66 0.89
CA ARG A 116 -10.50 13.92 -0.38
C ARG A 116 -9.18 13.30 -0.83
N ALA A 117 -8.08 14.05 -0.74
CA ALA A 117 -6.75 13.55 -1.07
C ALA A 117 -6.41 12.32 -0.22
N PHE A 118 -6.65 12.39 1.09
CA PHE A 118 -6.41 11.25 1.99
C PHE A 118 -7.28 10.04 1.66
N GLN A 119 -8.58 10.23 1.42
CA GLN A 119 -9.50 9.15 1.05
C GLN A 119 -9.06 8.44 -0.23
N LEU A 120 -8.65 9.20 -1.24
CA LEU A 120 -8.17 8.64 -2.51
C LEU A 120 -6.79 7.97 -2.36
N LEU A 121 -5.89 8.50 -1.52
CA LEU A 121 -4.61 7.86 -1.21
C LEU A 121 -4.81 6.49 -0.54
N GLU A 122 -5.74 6.42 0.40
CA GLU A 122 -6.11 5.15 1.04
C GLU A 122 -6.71 4.17 0.03
N ALA A 123 -7.58 4.66 -0.86
CA ALA A 123 -8.17 3.85 -1.92
C ALA A 123 -7.09 3.33 -2.89
N GLU A 124 -6.14 4.16 -3.33
CA GLU A 124 -5.05 3.71 -4.21
C GLU A 124 -4.14 2.70 -3.51
N LYS A 125 -3.79 2.94 -2.24
CA LYS A 125 -3.04 1.98 -1.43
C LYS A 125 -3.75 0.64 -1.38
N TRP A 126 -5.05 0.65 -1.10
CA TRP A 126 -5.85 -0.57 -1.03
C TRP A 126 -5.94 -1.27 -2.40
N TYR A 127 -6.23 -0.50 -3.45
CA TYR A 127 -6.41 -0.99 -4.81
C TYR A 127 -5.15 -1.67 -5.34
N ARG A 128 -4.01 -0.96 -5.28
CA ARG A 128 -2.72 -1.52 -5.71
C ARG A 128 -2.27 -2.64 -4.77
N GLY A 129 -2.49 -2.50 -3.46
CA GLY A 129 -2.23 -3.55 -2.47
C GLY A 129 -2.94 -4.86 -2.81
N TYR A 130 -4.20 -4.80 -3.27
CA TYR A 130 -4.94 -5.97 -3.75
C TYR A 130 -4.21 -6.65 -4.92
N HIS A 131 -3.80 -5.90 -5.94
CA HIS A 131 -3.05 -6.44 -7.08
C HIS A 131 -1.71 -7.04 -6.67
N ILE A 132 -0.98 -6.37 -5.79
CA ILE A 132 0.29 -6.87 -5.27
C ILE A 132 0.07 -8.22 -4.57
N ILE A 133 -0.85 -8.26 -3.61
CA ILE A 133 -1.12 -9.45 -2.78
C ILE A 133 -1.59 -10.63 -3.62
N HIS A 134 -2.50 -10.39 -4.57
CA HIS A 134 -3.16 -11.48 -5.29
C HIS A 134 -2.48 -11.87 -6.61
N LYS A 135 -1.60 -11.03 -7.16
CA LYS A 135 -1.00 -11.25 -8.48
C LYS A 135 0.53 -11.19 -8.50
N CYS A 136 1.17 -10.53 -7.54
CA CYS A 136 2.62 -10.28 -7.58
C CYS A 136 3.41 -11.02 -6.48
N LEU A 137 2.79 -11.24 -5.32
CA LEU A 137 3.43 -11.96 -4.22
C LEU A 137 3.54 -13.47 -4.52
N PRO A 138 4.61 -14.13 -4.04
CA PRO A 138 4.68 -15.58 -4.07
C PRO A 138 3.60 -16.20 -3.18
N PRO A 139 3.22 -17.48 -3.42
CA PRO A 139 2.25 -18.17 -2.59
C PRO A 139 2.57 -18.04 -1.11
N PHE A 140 1.56 -17.65 -0.33
CA PHE A 140 1.72 -17.47 1.11
C PHE A 140 2.03 -18.82 1.78
N PRO A 141 2.94 -18.88 2.77
CA PRO A 141 3.33 -20.13 3.39
C PRO A 141 2.14 -20.78 4.10
N ASN A 142 1.98 -22.09 3.89
CA ASN A 142 0.97 -22.88 4.58
C ASN A 142 1.52 -23.36 5.92
N VAL A 143 1.58 -22.47 6.91
CA VAL A 143 2.00 -22.81 8.27
C VAL A 143 0.82 -23.41 9.04
N VAL A 144 0.88 -24.70 9.32
CA VAL A 144 -0.13 -25.39 10.14
C VAL A 144 0.19 -25.16 11.62
N LEU A 145 -0.60 -24.30 12.26
CA LEU A 145 -0.54 -24.09 13.71
C LEU A 145 -1.45 -25.09 14.42
N SER A 146 -0.95 -25.71 15.48
CA SER A 146 -1.76 -26.61 16.29
C SER A 146 -2.76 -25.78 17.07
N SER A 147 -3.99 -26.26 17.17
CA SER A 147 -4.94 -25.64 18.09
C SER A 147 -4.57 -26.09 19.51
N LEU A 148 -4.39 -25.15 20.43
CA LEU A 148 -4.17 -25.46 21.85
C LEU A 148 -5.44 -25.98 22.55
N PHE A 149 -6.59 -25.86 21.87
CA PHE A 149 -7.88 -26.39 22.30
C PHE A 149 -8.38 -27.43 21.29
N GLN A 150 -8.79 -28.61 21.75
CA GLN A 150 -9.54 -29.53 20.87
C GLN A 150 -10.92 -28.91 20.58
N THR A 151 -11.26 -28.84 19.29
CA THR A 151 -12.67 -28.69 18.91
C THR A 151 -13.33 -30.05 19.11
N GLU A 152 -14.02 -30.24 20.23
CA GLU A 152 -14.94 -31.37 20.37
C GLU A 152 -15.96 -31.30 19.22
N HIS A 153 -16.00 -32.31 18.34
CA HIS A 153 -17.22 -32.82 17.71
C HIS A 153 -16.97 -34.15 16.98
N THR A 154 -17.13 -35.24 17.72
CA THR A 154 -17.75 -36.47 17.19
C THR A 154 -18.93 -36.80 18.11
N PRO A 155 -20.15 -37.03 17.58
CA PRO A 155 -21.32 -37.25 18.42
C PRO A 155 -21.18 -38.57 19.20
N LYS A 156 -21.58 -38.48 20.46
CA LYS A 156 -21.56 -39.52 21.49
C LYS A 156 -22.22 -40.82 21.02
N SER A 157 -21.56 -41.94 21.27
CA SER A 157 -22.25 -43.20 21.62
C SER A 157 -22.20 -43.31 23.14
N ASP A 158 -23.36 -43.60 23.72
CA ASP A 158 -23.64 -43.64 25.16
C ASP A 158 -22.63 -44.44 25.98
N ALA A 159 -22.02 -43.77 26.96
CA ALA A 159 -21.79 -44.33 28.29
C ALA A 159 -21.44 -43.19 29.25
N SER A 160 -22.25 -43.08 30.29
CA SER A 160 -22.04 -42.23 31.44
C SER A 160 -20.73 -42.56 32.16
N GLU A 161 -19.86 -41.58 32.35
CA GLU A 161 -18.98 -41.54 33.52
C GLU A 161 -18.54 -40.09 33.78
N ASN A 162 -18.70 -39.67 35.04
CA ASN A 162 -18.18 -38.42 35.55
C ASN A 162 -16.65 -38.44 35.44
N VAL A 163 -16.11 -37.83 34.40
CA VAL A 163 -14.72 -37.41 34.36
C VAL A 163 -14.75 -35.89 34.45
N ALA A 164 -14.13 -35.35 35.50
CA ALA A 164 -13.66 -33.97 35.49
C ALA A 164 -12.73 -33.84 34.28
N GLY A 165 -13.29 -33.45 33.14
CA GLY A 165 -12.63 -33.42 31.86
C GLY A 165 -11.64 -32.27 31.82
N GLY A 166 -10.47 -32.48 32.43
CA GLY A 166 -9.27 -31.73 32.08
C GLY A 166 -9.09 -31.87 30.57
N HIS A 167 -9.47 -30.83 29.83
CA HIS A 167 -9.24 -30.76 28.40
C HIS A 167 -7.73 -30.87 28.20
N THR A 168 -7.31 -31.95 27.57
CA THR A 168 -5.90 -32.26 27.39
C THR A 168 -5.34 -31.30 26.34
N ILE A 169 -4.42 -30.43 26.76
CA ILE A 169 -3.53 -29.68 25.87
C ILE A 169 -2.62 -30.74 25.22
N ASP A 170 -2.77 -31.00 23.93
CA ASP A 170 -1.75 -31.77 23.22
C ASP A 170 -0.52 -30.88 23.12
N ILE A 171 0.53 -31.23 23.87
CA ILE A 171 1.69 -30.36 24.10
C ILE A 171 2.57 -30.37 22.84
N THR A 172 2.20 -29.53 21.88
CA THR A 172 3.19 -28.92 20.98
C THR A 172 3.74 -27.71 21.72
N ASN A 173 5.07 -27.52 21.75
CA ASN A 173 5.68 -26.39 22.47
C ASN A 173 5.22 -25.07 21.81
N PRO A 174 4.35 -24.26 22.46
CA PRO A 174 3.71 -23.10 21.82
C PRO A 174 4.74 -22.03 21.39
N LEU A 175 5.87 -21.97 22.10
CA LEU A 175 6.97 -21.09 21.72
C LEU A 175 7.63 -21.53 20.42
N ASP A 176 7.76 -22.83 20.19
CA ASP A 176 8.36 -23.35 18.95
C ASP A 176 7.40 -23.17 17.77
N GLU A 177 6.08 -23.26 17.99
CA GLU A 177 5.11 -22.93 16.93
C GLU A 177 5.19 -21.48 16.47
N VAL A 178 5.28 -20.54 17.42
CA VAL A 178 5.42 -19.11 17.09
C VAL A 178 6.76 -18.84 16.38
N LYS A 179 7.83 -19.52 16.77
CA LYS A 179 9.14 -19.43 16.08
C LYS A 179 9.09 -20.02 14.67
N ASN A 180 8.48 -21.19 14.50
CA ASN A 180 8.33 -21.80 13.17
C ASN A 180 7.53 -20.90 12.23
N LEU A 181 6.47 -20.25 12.74
CA LEU A 181 5.73 -19.23 11.99
C LEU A 181 6.61 -18.04 11.62
N GLN A 182 7.39 -17.53 12.59
CA GLN A 182 8.32 -16.43 12.37
C GLN A 182 9.34 -16.76 11.27
N ASP A 183 10.00 -17.92 11.36
CA ASP A 183 11.01 -18.37 10.39
C ASP A 183 10.39 -18.54 9.00
N SER A 184 9.22 -19.17 8.92
CA SER A 184 8.48 -19.34 7.66
C SER A 184 8.10 -18.00 7.02
N LEU A 185 7.71 -17.00 7.84
CA LEU A 185 7.37 -15.68 7.35
C LEU A 185 8.61 -14.89 6.93
N TYR A 186 9.75 -15.01 7.61
CA TYR A 186 11.00 -14.39 7.18
C TYR A 186 11.51 -14.93 5.84
N GLU A 187 11.43 -16.25 5.64
CA GLU A 187 11.75 -16.87 4.36
C GLU A 187 10.80 -16.38 3.25
N TRP A 188 9.50 -16.34 3.52
CA TRP A 188 8.52 -15.82 2.57
C TRP A 188 8.71 -14.34 2.25
N GLN A 189 9.01 -13.49 3.24
CA GLN A 189 9.30 -12.07 3.05
C GLN A 189 10.51 -11.87 2.11
N SER A 190 11.57 -12.68 2.28
CA SER A 190 12.74 -12.65 1.41
C SER A 190 12.41 -13.06 -0.03
N ALA A 191 11.57 -14.09 -0.19
CA ALA A 191 11.07 -14.50 -1.51
C ALA A 191 10.17 -13.43 -2.15
N ALA A 192 9.34 -12.76 -1.34
CA ALA A 192 8.48 -11.68 -1.78
C ALA A 192 9.28 -10.48 -2.28
N GLU A 193 10.32 -10.06 -1.56
CA GLU A 193 11.22 -8.98 -1.98
C GLU A 193 11.86 -9.29 -3.34
N SER A 194 12.35 -10.52 -3.53
CA SER A 194 12.92 -10.95 -4.81
C SER A 194 11.90 -10.93 -5.95
N SER A 195 10.68 -11.44 -5.71
CA SER A 195 9.59 -11.44 -6.69
C SER A 195 9.22 -10.02 -7.11
N LEU A 196 9.01 -9.13 -6.13
CA LEU A 196 8.59 -7.75 -6.35
C LEU A 196 9.69 -6.91 -7.05
N SER A 197 10.95 -7.12 -6.71
CA SER A 197 12.07 -6.54 -7.45
C SER A 197 12.09 -7.00 -8.91
N GLY A 198 11.79 -8.28 -9.17
CA GLY A 198 11.62 -8.81 -10.52
C GLY A 198 10.46 -8.16 -11.28
N ILE A 199 9.32 -7.94 -10.62
CA ILE A 199 8.16 -7.24 -11.17
C ILE A 199 8.50 -5.79 -11.52
N GLU A 200 9.14 -5.05 -10.62
CA GLU A 200 9.57 -3.67 -10.89
C GLU A 200 10.54 -3.62 -12.07
N LYS A 201 11.57 -4.47 -12.08
CA LYS A 201 12.55 -4.50 -13.17
C LYS A 201 11.93 -4.80 -14.53
N LYS A 202 10.90 -5.64 -14.58
CA LYS A 202 10.24 -6.04 -15.83
C LYS A 202 9.23 -5.00 -16.31
N TRP A 203 8.46 -4.42 -15.40
CA TRP A 203 7.25 -3.67 -15.73
C TRP A 203 7.34 -2.18 -15.42
N TRP A 204 8.33 -1.70 -14.69
CA TRP A 204 8.46 -0.28 -14.44
C TRP A 204 9.15 0.42 -15.62
N ILE A 205 8.60 1.55 -16.03
CA ILE A 205 9.24 2.46 -16.99
C ILE A 205 9.37 3.81 -16.29
N PRO A 206 10.62 4.26 -16.00
CA PRO A 206 10.82 5.49 -15.27
C PRO A 206 10.34 6.70 -16.08
N PRO A 207 9.76 7.72 -15.41
CA PRO A 207 9.47 8.98 -16.05
C PRO A 207 10.78 9.69 -16.50
N PRO A 208 10.73 10.56 -17.52
CA PRO A 208 11.92 11.27 -18.00
C PRO A 208 12.55 12.22 -16.96
N ASP A 209 11.72 12.79 -16.08
CA ASP A 209 12.20 13.60 -14.96
C ASP A 209 12.86 12.72 -13.90
N ALA A 210 14.14 12.96 -13.62
CA ALA A 210 14.92 12.11 -12.73
C ALA A 210 14.46 12.19 -11.26
N ASP A 211 13.93 13.33 -10.82
CA ASP A 211 13.44 13.51 -9.46
C ASP A 211 12.12 12.76 -9.26
N GLU A 212 11.24 12.85 -10.25
CA GLU A 212 10.01 12.08 -10.30
C GLU A 212 10.27 10.59 -10.42
N ALA A 213 11.27 10.17 -11.19
CA ALA A 213 11.65 8.78 -11.26
C ALA A 213 12.07 8.23 -9.90
N ARG A 214 12.83 9.02 -9.12
CA ARG A 214 13.20 8.64 -7.74
C ARG A 214 11.98 8.57 -6.82
N ARG A 215 11.06 9.53 -6.88
CA ARG A 215 9.83 9.51 -6.08
C ARG A 215 8.94 8.32 -6.40
N GLN A 216 8.75 8.01 -7.68
CA GLN A 216 7.92 6.88 -8.13
C GLN A 216 8.55 5.53 -7.77
N HIS A 217 9.86 5.37 -7.94
CA HIS A 217 10.58 4.18 -7.48
C HIS A 217 10.40 3.99 -5.97
N ALA A 218 10.65 5.03 -5.17
CA ALA A 218 10.49 4.97 -3.72
C ALA A 218 9.04 4.66 -3.32
N ARG A 219 8.04 5.16 -4.07
CA ARG A 219 6.63 4.87 -3.85
C ARG A 219 6.29 3.41 -4.12
N ASN A 220 6.84 2.83 -5.19
CA ASN A 220 6.68 1.41 -5.51
C ASN A 220 7.29 0.54 -4.42
N VAL A 221 8.54 0.82 -4.02
CA VAL A 221 9.24 0.12 -2.94
C VAL A 221 8.45 0.20 -1.63
N ALA A 222 7.95 1.38 -1.26
CA ALA A 222 7.16 1.57 -0.05
C ALA A 222 5.87 0.73 -0.10
N LEU A 223 5.14 0.75 -1.21
CA LEU A 223 3.89 0.00 -1.31
C LEU A 223 4.11 -1.53 -1.36
N PHE A 224 5.20 -1.97 -1.98
CA PHE A 224 5.63 -3.37 -1.97
C PHE A 224 5.96 -3.85 -0.56
N ALA A 225 6.76 -3.08 0.18
CA ALA A 225 7.07 -3.37 1.57
C ALA A 225 5.82 -3.33 2.47
N GLU A 226 4.90 -2.39 2.22
CA GLU A 226 3.64 -2.29 2.94
C GLU A 226 2.79 -3.55 2.78
N ALA A 227 2.60 -4.03 1.54
CA ALA A 227 1.80 -5.22 1.26
C ALA A 227 2.39 -6.48 1.92
N VAL A 228 3.71 -6.61 1.90
CA VAL A 228 4.44 -7.70 2.57
C VAL A 228 4.25 -7.63 4.09
N ALA A 229 4.45 -6.46 4.70
CA ALA A 229 4.24 -6.25 6.14
C ALA A 229 2.78 -6.50 6.55
N PHE A 230 1.81 -6.04 5.74
CA PHE A 230 0.39 -6.26 5.98
C PHE A 230 0.01 -7.75 5.98
N MET A 231 0.53 -8.52 5.04
CA MET A 231 0.30 -9.97 4.97
C MET A 231 0.92 -10.70 6.17
N SER A 232 2.15 -10.35 6.56
CA SER A 232 2.79 -10.90 7.78
C SER A 232 2.01 -10.53 9.04
N TRP A 233 1.58 -9.27 9.18
CA TRP A 233 0.72 -8.81 10.28
C TRP A 233 -0.60 -9.61 10.35
N THR A 234 -1.23 -9.85 9.20
CA THR A 234 -2.46 -10.64 9.09
C THR A 234 -2.22 -12.08 9.55
N ALA A 235 -1.11 -12.69 9.17
CA ALA A 235 -0.75 -14.04 9.60
C ALA A 235 -0.53 -14.12 11.12
N TYR A 236 0.21 -13.18 11.71
CA TYR A 236 0.38 -13.13 13.17
C TYR A 236 -0.93 -12.88 13.91
N THR A 237 -1.83 -12.08 13.34
CA THR A 237 -3.16 -11.82 13.92
C THR A 237 -4.01 -13.09 13.92
N ARG A 238 -4.05 -13.82 12.80
CA ARG A 238 -4.73 -15.13 12.72
C ARG A 238 -4.12 -16.16 13.66
N ALA A 239 -2.79 -16.17 13.81
CA ALA A 239 -2.10 -17.03 14.75
C ALA A 239 -2.50 -16.71 16.20
N GLN A 240 -2.64 -15.43 16.55
CA GLN A 240 -3.05 -15.02 17.89
C GLN A 240 -4.47 -15.49 18.20
N GLU A 241 -5.40 -15.34 17.26
CA GLU A 241 -6.78 -15.82 17.37
C GLU A 241 -6.83 -17.34 17.49
N ARG A 242 -6.03 -18.06 16.69
CA ARG A 242 -6.04 -19.53 16.64
C ARG A 242 -5.38 -20.18 17.86
N LEU A 243 -4.24 -19.68 18.30
CA LEU A 243 -3.51 -20.26 19.43
C LEU A 243 -4.18 -19.91 20.76
N ASN A 244 -4.80 -18.73 20.87
CA ASN A 244 -5.45 -18.24 22.08
C ASN A 244 -4.60 -18.45 23.36
N LEU A 245 -3.34 -18.01 23.27
CA LEU A 245 -2.28 -18.27 24.25
C LEU A 245 -2.58 -17.71 25.64
N VAL A 246 -3.34 -16.61 25.72
CA VAL A 246 -3.71 -15.95 26.98
C VAL A 246 -4.65 -16.84 27.79
N ASP A 247 -5.73 -17.33 27.18
CA ASP A 247 -6.68 -18.21 27.85
C ASP A 247 -6.03 -19.53 28.24
N ALA A 248 -5.21 -20.10 27.35
CA ALA A 248 -4.44 -21.31 27.63
C ALA A 248 -3.52 -21.12 28.86
N ALA A 249 -2.85 -19.96 28.99
CA ALA A 249 -1.99 -19.67 30.14
C ALA A 249 -2.77 -19.48 31.45
N LEU A 250 -4.00 -18.97 31.38
CA LEU A 250 -4.89 -18.83 32.54
C LEU A 250 -5.41 -20.18 33.04
N SER A 251 -5.70 -21.11 32.13
CA SER A 251 -6.19 -22.46 32.46
C SER A 251 -5.07 -23.44 32.88
N THR A 252 -3.80 -23.08 32.65
CA THR A 252 -2.66 -23.95 32.97
C THR A 252 -2.20 -23.80 34.42
N SER A 253 -2.14 -24.92 35.14
CA SER A 253 -1.65 -24.98 36.54
C SER A 253 -0.14 -25.20 36.64
N ASP A 254 0.50 -25.79 35.62
CA ASP A 254 1.95 -26.00 35.59
C ASP A 254 2.70 -24.67 35.36
N PRO A 255 3.56 -24.21 36.29
CA PRO A 255 4.28 -22.96 36.15
C PRO A 255 5.20 -22.90 34.92
N VAL A 256 5.81 -24.03 34.54
CA VAL A 256 6.76 -24.08 33.41
C VAL A 256 6.01 -23.92 32.08
N THR A 257 4.94 -24.68 31.88
CA THR A 257 4.09 -24.58 30.69
C THR A 257 3.41 -23.22 30.60
N LYS A 258 2.95 -22.68 31.74
CA LYS A 258 2.39 -21.33 31.81
C LYS A 258 3.40 -20.26 31.37
N GLN A 259 4.65 -20.37 31.81
CA GLN A 259 5.70 -19.46 31.37
C GLN A 259 5.93 -19.54 29.85
N LYS A 260 5.99 -20.75 29.28
CA LYS A 260 6.15 -20.94 27.82
C LYS A 260 4.99 -20.32 27.02
N LEU A 261 3.75 -20.46 27.48
CA LEU A 261 2.59 -19.83 26.85
C LEU A 261 2.66 -18.30 26.89
N ASN A 262 3.06 -17.74 28.04
CA ASN A 262 3.26 -16.29 28.17
C ASN A 262 4.39 -15.78 27.27
N ASP A 263 5.51 -16.51 27.19
CA ASP A 263 6.65 -16.15 26.33
C ASP A 263 6.27 -16.22 24.85
N ALA A 264 5.53 -17.24 24.44
CA ALA A 264 4.99 -17.37 23.09
C ALA A 264 4.04 -16.20 22.75
N ASN A 265 3.14 -15.84 23.67
CA ASN A 265 2.22 -14.71 23.48
C ASN A 265 2.99 -13.39 23.34
N LYS A 266 3.97 -13.17 24.22
CA LYS A 266 4.82 -11.96 24.18
C LYS A 266 5.61 -11.85 22.87
N LEU A 267 6.15 -12.96 22.37
CA LEU A 267 6.84 -13.00 21.08
C LEU A 267 5.86 -12.66 19.95
N LEU A 268 4.70 -13.33 19.90
CA LEU A 268 3.69 -13.12 18.87
C LEU A 268 3.16 -11.67 18.85
N GLU A 269 2.89 -11.09 20.01
CA GLU A 269 2.48 -9.70 20.11
C GLU A 269 3.57 -8.73 19.64
N THR A 270 4.84 -9.01 19.96
CA THR A 270 5.99 -8.21 19.48
C THR A 270 6.04 -8.25 17.95
N LEU A 271 5.99 -9.45 17.36
CA LEU A 271 6.03 -9.63 15.90
C LEU A 271 4.87 -8.91 15.21
N ARG A 272 3.64 -9.07 15.73
CA ARG A 272 2.46 -8.37 15.21
C ARG A 272 2.61 -6.85 15.29
N ARG A 273 3.11 -6.30 16.41
CA ARG A 273 3.32 -4.84 16.56
C ARG A 273 4.39 -4.34 15.59
N THR A 274 5.48 -5.08 15.40
CA THR A 274 6.54 -4.74 14.44
C THR A 274 5.98 -4.64 13.03
N GLU A 275 5.26 -5.66 12.55
CA GLU A 275 4.73 -5.64 11.18
C GLU A 275 3.64 -4.59 10.97
N LEU A 276 2.80 -4.33 11.97
CA LEU A 276 1.84 -3.21 11.92
C LEU A 276 2.57 -1.85 11.82
N SER A 277 3.66 -1.69 12.58
CA SER A 277 4.48 -0.48 12.52
C SER A 277 5.14 -0.32 11.15
N ASN A 278 5.71 -1.41 10.60
CA ASN A 278 6.32 -1.41 9.27
C ASN A 278 5.31 -1.02 8.18
N SER A 279 4.12 -1.63 8.18
CA SER A 279 3.04 -1.28 7.25
C SER A 279 2.66 0.19 7.36
N ARG A 280 2.52 0.75 8.57
CA ARG A 280 2.21 2.18 8.77
C ARG A 280 3.30 3.11 8.22
N ILE A 281 4.56 2.84 8.54
CA ILE A 281 5.71 3.64 8.05
C ILE A 281 5.76 3.62 6.52
N CYS A 282 5.53 2.46 5.91
CA CYS A 282 5.51 2.33 4.47
C CYS A 282 4.33 3.08 3.83
N TYR A 283 3.15 3.03 4.44
CA TYR A 283 1.98 3.80 3.99
C TYR A 283 2.18 5.32 4.11
N GLU A 284 2.77 5.78 5.21
CA GLU A 284 3.12 7.19 5.40
C GLU A 284 4.11 7.65 4.32
N THR A 285 5.15 6.85 4.06
CA THR A 285 6.13 7.11 2.99
C THR A 285 5.45 7.19 1.61
N PHE A 286 4.54 6.27 1.32
CA PHE A 286 3.76 6.27 0.07
C PHE A 286 2.96 7.57 -0.10
N CYS A 287 2.27 8.00 0.96
CA CYS A 287 1.50 9.25 0.97
C CYS A 287 2.40 10.48 0.80
N ASP A 288 3.49 10.57 1.56
CA ASP A 288 4.42 11.71 1.52
C ASP A 288 5.03 11.91 0.13
N LEU A 289 5.39 10.83 -0.55
CA LEU A 289 5.92 10.88 -1.92
C LEU A 289 4.87 11.34 -2.95
N TYR A 290 3.59 11.07 -2.71
CA TYR A 290 2.50 11.66 -3.50
C TYR A 290 2.39 13.16 -3.23
N LEU A 291 2.42 13.57 -1.95
CA LEU A 291 2.40 14.98 -1.56
C LEU A 291 3.59 15.76 -2.15
N GLU A 292 4.78 15.16 -2.21
CA GLU A 292 5.95 15.74 -2.88
C GLU A 292 5.75 15.89 -4.39
N THR A 293 5.13 14.92 -5.04
CA THR A 293 4.83 14.97 -6.49
C THR A 293 3.84 16.10 -6.78
N GLY A 294 2.73 16.20 -6.02
CA GLY A 294 1.77 17.29 -6.20
C GLY A 294 2.37 18.66 -5.87
N ARG A 295 3.28 18.75 -4.89
CA ARG A 295 4.08 19.96 -4.63
C ARG A 295 4.95 20.35 -5.82
N ALA A 296 5.64 19.39 -6.43
CA ALA A 296 6.48 19.63 -7.61
C ALA A 296 5.64 20.12 -8.80
N ASN A 297 4.49 19.46 -9.05
CA ASN A 297 3.56 19.83 -10.11
C ASN A 297 2.99 21.24 -9.92
N ALA A 298 2.57 21.58 -8.70
CA ALA A 298 2.06 22.92 -8.39
C ALA A 298 3.11 24.02 -8.58
N LYS A 299 4.39 23.73 -8.27
CA LYS A 299 5.50 24.67 -8.44
C LYS A 299 5.90 24.87 -9.90
N ASN A 300 5.82 23.81 -10.71
CA ASN A 300 6.25 23.81 -12.11
C ASN A 300 5.15 23.30 -13.06
N PRO A 301 4.05 24.04 -13.27
CA PRO A 301 2.92 23.56 -14.08
C PRO A 301 3.29 23.20 -15.53
N GLY A 302 4.30 23.87 -16.11
CA GLY A 302 4.76 23.61 -17.47
C GLY A 302 5.52 22.29 -17.66
N ASN A 303 6.03 21.70 -16.57
CA ASN A 303 6.72 20.40 -16.55
C ASN A 303 6.02 19.42 -15.60
N ARG A 304 4.70 19.56 -15.46
CA ARG A 304 3.86 18.70 -14.64
C ARG A 304 4.02 17.24 -15.08
N TRP A 305 4.20 16.35 -14.11
CA TRP A 305 4.10 14.92 -14.35
C TRP A 305 2.67 14.45 -14.09
N ASP A 306 2.16 13.60 -14.97
CA ASP A 306 0.86 12.96 -14.82
C ASP A 306 0.97 11.43 -15.01
N PRO A 307 0.16 10.64 -14.29
CA PRO A 307 -0.02 9.23 -14.59
C PRO A 307 -0.39 9.04 -16.06
N LEU A 308 0.05 7.92 -16.65
CA LEU A 308 -0.32 7.52 -18.01
C LEU A 308 -1.28 6.32 -17.97
N PRO A 309 -2.23 6.20 -18.92
CA PRO A 309 -3.12 5.03 -19.01
C PRO A 309 -2.37 3.70 -19.13
N SER A 310 -1.15 3.72 -19.68
CA SER A 310 -0.28 2.55 -19.80
C SER A 310 0.26 2.02 -18.47
N GLY A 311 0.05 2.72 -17.35
CA GLY A 311 0.45 2.26 -16.02
C GLY A 311 1.97 2.22 -15.79
N HIS A 312 2.79 2.89 -16.61
CA HIS A 312 4.26 2.83 -16.56
C HIS A 312 4.88 3.05 -15.18
N HIS A 313 4.23 3.85 -14.35
CA HIS A 313 4.68 4.20 -13.00
C HIS A 313 4.32 3.13 -11.95
N ALA A 314 3.40 2.21 -12.24
CA ALA A 314 2.90 1.18 -11.34
C ALA A 314 3.13 -0.23 -11.93
N PRO A 315 4.30 -0.85 -11.67
CA PRO A 315 4.68 -2.13 -12.25
C PRO A 315 3.74 -3.30 -11.87
N ASP A 316 3.18 -3.31 -10.67
CA ASP A 316 2.15 -4.24 -10.19
C ASP A 316 0.87 -4.20 -11.02
N ILE A 317 0.44 -3.00 -11.40
CA ILE A 317 -0.73 -2.82 -12.24
C ILE A 317 -0.44 -3.28 -13.66
N ARG A 318 0.72 -2.95 -14.22
CA ARG A 318 1.11 -3.45 -15.55
C ARG A 318 1.23 -4.97 -15.58
N ALA A 319 1.79 -5.57 -14.54
CA ALA A 319 1.82 -7.03 -14.41
C ALA A 319 0.39 -7.62 -14.40
N SER A 320 -0.53 -6.97 -13.68
CA SER A 320 -1.93 -7.39 -13.59
C SER A 320 -2.68 -7.20 -14.93
N MET A 321 -2.44 -6.10 -15.64
CA MET A 321 -2.98 -5.85 -16.98
C MET A 321 -2.53 -6.93 -17.96
N ALA A 322 -1.23 -7.25 -17.98
CA ALA A 322 -0.68 -8.29 -18.84
C ALA A 322 -1.28 -9.69 -18.54
N ALA A 323 -1.48 -10.01 -17.25
CA ALA A 323 -2.13 -11.25 -16.84
C ALA A 323 -3.61 -11.30 -17.26
N ALA A 324 -4.33 -10.18 -17.18
CA ALA A 324 -5.72 -10.08 -17.60
C ALA A 324 -5.84 -10.29 -19.13
N SER A 325 -5.02 -9.62 -19.94
CA SER A 325 -5.00 -9.80 -21.40
C SER A 325 -4.66 -11.22 -21.83
N ALA A 326 -3.71 -11.87 -21.14
CA ALA A 326 -3.38 -13.27 -21.40
C ALA A 326 -4.55 -14.23 -21.10
N SER A 327 -5.40 -13.88 -20.11
CA SER A 327 -6.57 -14.69 -19.74
C SER A 327 -7.79 -14.47 -20.64
N SER A 328 -7.90 -13.30 -21.29
CA SER A 328 -8.99 -12.98 -22.23
C SER A 328 -8.74 -13.48 -23.66
N GLY A 329 -7.56 -14.03 -23.96
CA GLY A 329 -7.20 -14.54 -25.29
C GLY A 329 -6.94 -13.44 -26.33
N GLU A 330 -6.90 -12.17 -25.91
CA GLU A 330 -6.42 -11.08 -26.75
C GLU A 330 -4.89 -11.06 -26.70
N GLU A 331 -4.27 -11.79 -27.62
CA GLU A 331 -2.86 -11.61 -27.95
C GLU A 331 -2.66 -10.17 -28.46
N THR A 332 -2.30 -9.26 -27.55
CA THR A 332 -1.74 -7.98 -27.97
C THR A 332 -0.42 -8.26 -28.65
N SER A 333 -0.38 -7.95 -29.94
CA SER A 333 0.79 -8.06 -30.79
C SER A 333 1.86 -7.04 -30.37
N GLU A 334 2.58 -7.32 -29.29
CA GLU A 334 3.95 -6.86 -29.11
C GLU A 334 4.85 -8.08 -29.03
N ALA A 335 5.63 -8.24 -30.09
CA ALA A 335 6.29 -9.47 -30.48
C ALA A 335 7.20 -10.04 -29.38
N SER A 336 6.91 -11.30 -29.07
CA SER A 336 7.83 -12.28 -28.49
C SER A 336 9.24 -12.17 -29.08
N SER A 337 10.24 -12.14 -28.21
CA SER A 337 11.56 -12.70 -28.54
C SER A 337 11.69 -14.05 -27.82
N PRO A 338 12.06 -15.13 -28.53
CA PRO A 338 11.97 -16.47 -27.98
C PRO A 338 13.11 -16.73 -27.01
N VAL A 339 12.78 -17.09 -25.77
CA VAL A 339 13.70 -17.86 -24.93
C VAL A 339 13.79 -19.24 -25.58
N GLN A 340 14.91 -19.52 -26.24
CA GLN A 340 15.25 -20.88 -26.65
C GLN A 340 15.18 -21.77 -25.41
N SER A 341 14.25 -22.73 -25.42
CA SER A 341 14.20 -23.81 -24.46
C SER A 341 15.49 -24.63 -24.60
N VAL A 342 16.44 -24.46 -23.69
CA VAL A 342 17.53 -25.42 -23.54
C VAL A 342 16.94 -26.64 -22.84
N GLN A 343 16.60 -27.67 -23.62
CA GLN A 343 16.34 -29.00 -23.07
C GLN A 343 17.62 -29.56 -22.42
N PRO A 344 17.52 -30.34 -21.34
CA PRO A 344 18.68 -30.95 -20.72
C PRO A 344 19.20 -32.06 -21.64
N VAL A 345 20.43 -31.92 -22.12
CA VAL A 345 21.14 -32.98 -22.83
C VAL A 345 21.51 -34.06 -21.81
N VAL A 346 20.93 -35.24 -21.99
CA VAL A 346 21.34 -36.48 -21.32
C VAL A 346 22.68 -36.88 -21.92
N SER A 347 23.73 -36.87 -21.11
CA SER A 347 25.07 -37.32 -21.50
C SER A 347 25.11 -38.84 -21.53
N ASP A 348 25.00 -39.42 -22.73
CA ASP A 348 25.54 -40.76 -23.00
C ASP A 348 27.05 -40.66 -23.18
N VAL A 349 27.79 -41.34 -22.30
CA VAL A 349 29.26 -41.36 -22.29
C VAL A 349 29.76 -42.62 -22.97
N THR A 350 30.72 -42.38 -23.88
CA THR A 350 31.76 -43.25 -24.44
C THR A 350 31.48 -44.04 -25.72
N LYS A 351 32.03 -43.53 -26.83
CA LYS A 351 32.80 -44.35 -27.78
C LYS A 351 34.22 -43.80 -27.87
N THR A 352 35.17 -44.64 -27.46
CA THR A 352 36.56 -44.61 -27.85
C THR A 352 36.69 -44.84 -29.36
N ASN A 353 37.50 -44.05 -30.05
CA ASN A 353 38.66 -44.59 -30.77
C ASN A 353 39.57 -43.44 -31.23
N GLU A 354 40.83 -43.65 -30.89
CA GLU A 354 42.01 -42.92 -31.31
C GLU A 354 42.25 -43.14 -32.81
N GLU A 355 42.64 -42.09 -33.53
CA GLU A 355 43.49 -42.23 -34.72
C GLU A 355 44.63 -41.22 -34.60
N GLN A 356 45.84 -41.74 -34.53
CA GLN A 356 47.09 -41.02 -34.53
C GLN A 356 47.91 -41.50 -35.74
N GLU A 357 48.35 -40.51 -36.54
CA GLU A 357 49.46 -40.45 -37.50
C GLU A 357 49.89 -41.68 -38.33
N GLY A 358 50.07 -41.43 -39.63
CA GLY A 358 50.86 -42.31 -40.50
C GLY A 358 50.98 -41.77 -41.92
N ASP A 359 52.09 -41.09 -42.19
CA ASP A 359 52.61 -40.65 -43.48
C ASP A 359 53.10 -41.87 -44.32
N GLU A 360 52.85 -41.89 -45.65
CA GLU A 360 53.78 -42.30 -46.71
C GLU A 360 53.12 -42.49 -48.10
N SER A 361 53.54 -41.62 -49.03
CA SER A 361 54.14 -41.90 -50.37
C SER A 361 53.40 -42.61 -51.53
N THR A 362 53.49 -41.92 -52.70
CA THR A 362 53.63 -42.42 -54.10
C THR A 362 52.43 -43.17 -54.73
N THR A 363 51.97 -42.92 -55.96
CA THR A 363 52.52 -42.30 -57.20
C THR A 363 51.36 -41.77 -58.05
#